data_AF-A0A6L5X4A6-F1
#
_entry.id   AF-A0A6L5X4A6-F1
#
_cell.length_a   1.000
_cell.length_b   1.000
_cell.length_c   1.000
_cell.angle_alpha   90.00
_cell.angle_beta   90.00
_cell.angle_gamma   90.00
#
_symmetry.space_group_name_H-M   'P 1'
#
loop_
_entity.id
_entity.type
_entity.pdbx_description
1 polymer ?
#
loop_
_entity_poly.entity_id
_entity_poly.type
_entity_poly.pdbx_seq_one_letter_code
_entity_poly.pdbx_strand_id
1 'polypeptide(L)'
;MKETTVYVCEICKTRYANRQEAEKCEAAHIKPKKLTKSMKFHPYKSGKDPTFTRYEAYQVSQYPDWIDIEMQDGNTVRYKR
;
A
#
# COMPACT_ATOMS: atom_id res chain seq x y z
N MET A 1 24.82 21.56 -25.27
CA MET A 1 23.90 20.85 -24.36
C MET A 1 24.16 19.36 -24.52
N LYS A 2 24.28 18.59 -23.43
CA LYS A 2 24.51 17.13 -23.50
C LYS A 2 23.28 16.41 -22.96
N GLU A 3 22.84 15.38 -23.65
CA GLU A 3 21.76 14.51 -23.21
C GLU A 3 22.35 13.34 -22.40
N THR A 4 21.59 12.85 -21.41
CA THR A 4 22.02 11.73 -20.57
C THR A 4 20.84 10.81 -20.36
N THR A 5 21.03 9.54 -20.69
CA THR A 5 20.07 8.48 -20.41
C THR A 5 20.24 8.00 -18.97
N VAL A 6 19.16 8.00 -18.19
CA VAL A 6 19.11 7.47 -16.82
C VAL A 6 18.07 6.37 -16.76
N TYR A 7 18.37 5.31 -16.00
CA TYR A 7 17.46 4.20 -15.74
C TYR A 7 16.80 4.42 -14.38
N VAL A 8 15.53 4.07 -14.24
CA VAL A 8 14.77 4.30 -13.00
C VAL A 8 14.06 3.01 -12.63
N CYS A 9 14.22 2.57 -11.38
CA CYS A 9 13.47 1.45 -10.85
C CYS A 9 11.99 1.83 -10.67
N GLU A 10 11.06 1.04 -11.19
CA GLU A 10 9.63 1.37 -11.10
C GLU A 10 9.07 1.26 -9.68
N ILE A 11 9.72 0.49 -8.81
CA ILE A 11 9.25 0.20 -7.45
C ILE A 11 9.66 1.31 -6.46
N CYS A 12 10.95 1.65 -6.41
CA CYS A 12 11.49 2.62 -5.46
C CYS A 12 11.86 3.98 -6.08
N LYS A 13 11.79 4.10 -7.40
CA LYS A 13 12.12 5.32 -8.17
C LYS A 13 13.57 5.79 -8.03
N THR A 14 14.46 4.93 -7.56
CA THR A 14 15.90 5.20 -7.55
C THR A 14 16.45 5.26 -8.97
N ARG A 15 17.31 6.24 -9.23
CA ARG A 15 17.93 6.48 -10.54
C ARG A 15 19.30 5.81 -10.61
N TYR A 16 19.58 5.17 -11.73
CA TYR A 16 20.81 4.46 -12.01
C TYR A 16 21.42 4.94 -13.33
N ALA A 17 22.75 4.90 -13.40
CA ALA A 17 23.48 5.15 -14.63
C ALA A 17 23.37 3.96 -15.60
N ASN A 18 23.26 2.74 -15.06
CA ASN A 18 23.26 1.51 -15.83
C ASN A 18 21.94 0.74 -15.71
N ARG A 19 21.52 0.15 -16.82
CA ARG A 19 20.33 -0.71 -16.88
C ARG A 19 20.42 -1.91 -15.94
N GLN A 20 21.57 -2.58 -15.90
CA GLN A 20 21.77 -3.79 -15.10
C GLN A 20 21.62 -3.53 -13.59
N GLU A 21 22.00 -2.33 -13.12
CA GLU A 21 21.84 -1.96 -11.71
C GLU A 21 20.37 -1.71 -11.36
N ALA A 22 19.63 -1.07 -12.28
CA ALA A 22 18.19 -0.91 -12.15
C ALA A 22 17.46 -2.28 -12.14
N GLU A 23 17.82 -3.19 -13.05
CA GLU A 23 17.25 -4.54 -13.10
C GLU A 23 17.54 -5.36 -11.82
N LYS A 24 18.77 -5.26 -11.28
CA LYS A 24 19.11 -5.89 -9.99
C LYS A 24 18.31 -5.31 -8.83
N CYS A 25 18.10 -4.00 -8.83
CA CYS A 25 17.27 -3.33 -7.83
C CYS A 25 15.83 -3.83 -7.90
N GLU A 26 15.24 -3.88 -9.10
CA GLU A 26 13.89 -4.40 -9.32
C GLU A 26 13.72 -5.86 -8.91
N ALA A 27 14.72 -6.70 -9.20
CA ALA A 27 14.72 -8.10 -8.80
C ALA A 27 14.90 -8.30 -7.28
N ALA A 28 15.61 -7.40 -6.60
CA ALA A 28 15.83 -7.45 -5.16
C ALA A 28 14.63 -6.96 -4.35
N HIS A 29 13.68 -6.25 -4.96
CA HIS A 29 12.48 -5.80 -4.27
C HIS A 29 11.54 -6.95 -3.95
N ILE A 30 11.24 -7.10 -2.66
CA ILE A 30 10.28 -8.08 -2.15
C ILE A 30 8.87 -7.60 -2.50
N LYS A 31 8.17 -8.36 -3.32
CA LYS A 31 6.80 -8.02 -3.72
C LYS A 31 5.80 -8.43 -2.62
N PRO A 32 4.71 -7.69 -2.42
CA PRO A 32 3.61 -8.13 -1.57
C PRO A 32 2.96 -9.37 -2.18
N LYS A 33 2.75 -10.40 -1.37
CA LYS A 33 2.21 -11.70 -1.79
C LYS A 33 0.70 -11.75 -1.62
N LYS A 34 0.19 -11.37 -0.45
CA LYS A 34 -1.26 -11.35 -0.16
C LYS A 34 -1.58 -10.46 1.04
N LEU A 35 -2.81 -9.97 1.09
CA LEU A 35 -3.37 -9.40 2.31
C LEU A 35 -3.69 -10.54 3.29
N THR A 36 -3.03 -10.55 4.45
CA THR A 36 -3.03 -11.71 5.34
C THR A 36 -4.27 -11.78 6.22
N LYS A 37 -4.82 -10.62 6.59
CA LYS A 37 -6.04 -10.55 7.40
C LYS A 37 -7.17 -9.99 6.57
N SER A 38 -8.17 -10.83 6.35
CA SER A 38 -9.51 -10.44 5.95
C SER A 38 -10.06 -9.47 7.00
N MET A 39 -9.80 -8.18 6.80
CA MET A 39 -10.56 -7.17 7.51
C MET A 39 -11.93 -7.24 6.89
N LYS A 40 -12.86 -7.87 7.62
CA LYS A 40 -14.26 -7.90 7.23
C LYS A 40 -14.65 -6.46 6.99
N PHE A 41 -14.85 -6.08 5.74
CA PHE A 41 -15.51 -4.83 5.41
C PHE A 41 -16.76 -4.78 6.27
N HIS A 42 -16.86 -3.79 7.15
CA HIS A 42 -18.06 -3.56 7.94
C HIS A 42 -18.90 -2.59 7.12
N PRO A 43 -19.78 -3.07 6.22
CA PRO A 43 -20.73 -2.17 5.58
C PRO A 43 -21.47 -1.47 6.70
N TYR A 44 -21.58 -0.15 6.61
CA TYR A 44 -22.41 0.64 7.50
C TYR A 44 -23.82 0.04 7.47
N LYS A 45 -24.19 -0.73 8.49
CA LYS A 45 -25.59 -1.12 8.67
C LYS A 45 -26.31 0.20 8.87
N SER A 46 -27.33 0.46 8.05
CA SER A 46 -28.32 1.52 8.24
C SER A 46 -29.03 1.31 9.58
N GLY A 47 -28.34 1.62 10.66
CA GLY A 47 -28.77 1.53 12.05
C GLY A 47 -29.18 2.92 12.49
N LYS A 48 -30.39 2.99 13.02
CA LYS A 48 -31.14 4.20 13.37
C LYS A 48 -30.59 4.83 14.65
N ASP A 49 -29.38 5.37 14.62
CA ASP A 49 -28.87 6.20 15.73
C ASP A 49 -29.12 7.68 15.38
N PRO A 50 -30.11 8.34 16.02
CA PRO A 50 -30.54 9.70 15.66
C PRO A 50 -29.62 10.81 16.21
N THR A 51 -28.52 10.46 16.88
CA THR A 51 -27.63 11.41 17.56
C THR A 51 -26.38 11.79 16.78
N PHE A 52 -26.12 11.16 15.62
CA PHE A 52 -24.94 11.45 14.82
C PHE A 52 -25.32 12.18 13.54
N THR A 53 -24.77 13.37 13.34
CA THR A 53 -25.00 14.15 12.13
C THR A 53 -24.43 13.40 10.92
N ARG A 54 -25.09 13.50 9.77
CA ARG A 54 -24.69 12.83 8.51
C ARG A 54 -23.21 13.10 8.12
N TYR A 55 -22.61 14.18 8.62
CA TYR A 55 -21.23 14.56 8.36
C TYR A 55 -20.21 13.80 9.24
N GLU A 56 -20.55 13.50 10.50
CA GLU A 56 -19.64 12.82 11.42
C GLU A 56 -19.60 11.30 11.16
N ALA A 57 -20.71 10.70 10.72
CA ALA A 57 -20.80 9.27 10.40
C ALA A 57 -19.88 8.86 9.22
N TYR A 58 -19.50 9.82 8.37
CA TYR A 58 -18.68 9.58 7.19
C TYR A 58 -17.19 9.37 7.51
N GLN A 59 -16.73 9.77 8.71
CA GLN A 59 -15.31 9.74 9.10
C GLN A 59 -14.87 8.49 9.89
N VAL A 60 -15.79 7.70 10.43
CA VAL A 60 -15.44 6.76 11.51
C VAL A 60 -15.38 5.29 11.11
N SER A 61 -16.11 4.82 10.07
CA SER A 61 -16.36 3.37 9.97
C SER A 61 -16.53 2.82 8.56
N GLN A 62 -15.62 3.15 7.63
CA GLN A 62 -15.61 2.50 6.30
C GLN A 62 -14.25 1.91 5.92
N TYR A 63 -13.19 2.25 6.65
CA TYR A 63 -11.83 1.83 6.35
C TYR A 63 -11.18 1.19 7.57
N PRO A 64 -10.38 0.15 7.36
CA PRO A 64 -9.59 -0.43 8.44
C PRO A 64 -8.55 0.56 8.97
N ASP A 65 -8.30 0.52 10.29
CA ASP A 65 -7.27 1.35 10.93
C ASP A 65 -5.85 0.98 10.47
N TRP A 66 -5.62 -0.28 10.11
CA TRP A 66 -4.36 -0.78 9.55
C TRP A 66 -4.60 -2.03 8.71
N ILE A 67 -3.75 -2.30 7.72
CA ILE A 67 -3.74 -3.55 6.95
C ILE A 67 -2.46 -4.34 7.22
N ASP A 68 -2.58 -5.67 7.29
CA ASP A 68 -1.46 -6.60 7.40
C ASP A 68 -1.21 -7.22 6.01
N ILE A 69 -0.01 -7.03 5.45
CA ILE A 69 0.40 -7.56 4.14
C ILE A 69 1.49 -8.62 4.36
N GLU A 70 1.28 -9.83 3.85
CA GLU A 70 2.30 -10.87 3.74
C GLU A 70 3.16 -10.57 2.52
N MET A 71 4.45 -10.39 2.76
CA MET A 71 5.47 -10.16 1.75
C MET A 71 6.01 -11.50 1.23
N GLN A 72 6.67 -11.52 0.07
CA GLN A 72 7.17 -12.76 -0.55
C GLN A 72 8.22 -13.50 0.29
N ASP A 73 8.94 -12.79 1.14
CA ASP A 73 9.91 -13.32 2.12
C ASP A 73 9.25 -14.03 3.31
N GLY A 74 7.91 -14.03 3.39
CA GLY A 74 7.14 -14.63 4.49
C GLY A 74 6.96 -13.69 5.69
N ASN A 75 7.54 -12.48 5.64
CA ASN A 75 7.32 -11.48 6.67
C ASN A 75 5.93 -10.84 6.50
N THR A 76 5.36 -10.38 7.62
CA THR A 76 4.11 -9.61 7.62
C THR A 76 4.39 -8.17 8.00
N VAL A 77 4.03 -7.23 7.14
CA VAL A 77 4.17 -5.78 7.39
C VAL A 77 2.80 -5.20 7.69
N ARG A 78 2.70 -4.45 8.79
CA ARG A 78 1.50 -3.70 9.17
C ARG A 78 1.59 -2.27 8.69
N TYR A 79 0.65 -1.85 7.86
CA TYR A 79 0.49 -0.47 7.43
C TYR A 79 -0.69 0.14 8.17
N LYS A 80 -0.43 1.15 8.99
CA LYS A 80 -1.47 1.93 9.68
C LYS A 80 -1.80 3.17 8.84
N ARG A 81 -3.07 3.60 8.90
CA ARG A 81 -3.48 4.94 8.47
C ARG A 81 -2.64 6.03 9.15
#